data_AF-P70105-F1
#
_entry.id   AF-P70105-F1
#
_cell.length_a   1.000
_cell.length_b   1.000
_cell.length_c   1.000
_cell.angle_alpha   90.00
_cell.angle_beta   90.00
_cell.angle_gamma   90.00
#
_symmetry.space_group_name_H-M   'P 1'
#
loop_
_entity.id
_entity.type
_entity.pdbx_description
1 polymer ?
#
loop_
_entity_poly.entity_id
_entity_poly.type
_entity_poly.pdbx_seq_one_letter_code
_entity_poly.pdbx_strand_id
1 'polypeptide(L)'
;MAPPLHGESRAASWWRILGACLLAAVFLLAASSDACVLPPPFEAMEPINPKPYYEIGEKVEYRCKKGYLRQPFYLMVATCEKNHSWVPITDDGCIKKQCTYLNPPPKGRVEYINGTRTWGDIVHFSCVEGFYVSGIAALSCELRGDNVDWNGRVPTCEKVLCSPPPKIQNGKYTFSDVQVFEYFEAVTYSCDAVQGPDKLSLVGNEVLYCAGHQKWSSAAPECKVVKCPLPVVKNGKQISGLGQTFFYQATVTFQCLPGFYFNGSSTVVCGSDNTWKPSIPECLKGPKPTHPTKPPVYNYPGYPNPREGIFDQELNLWIIILLILIAVVGLALILLCACRFFERKKKSPEKVMPAIQISDHMVNAPILMPSTVQNPMKR
;
A
#
# COMPACT_ATOMS: atom_id res chain seq x y z
N MET A 1 -80.01 -9.06 37.76
CA MET A 1 -79.25 -9.81 36.72
C MET A 1 -79.93 -9.51 35.41
N ALA A 2 -79.33 -9.07 34.32
CA ALA A 2 -77.99 -8.65 33.94
C ALA A 2 -78.20 -7.86 32.60
N PRO A 3 -77.23 -7.08 32.14
CA PRO A 3 -77.46 -5.79 31.47
C PRO A 3 -77.73 -5.89 29.95
N PRO A 4 -78.17 -4.79 29.31
CA PRO A 4 -78.29 -4.71 27.85
C PRO A 4 -76.89 -4.72 27.23
N LEU A 5 -76.51 -5.83 26.59
CA LEU A 5 -75.30 -5.89 25.78
C LEU A 5 -75.49 -5.08 24.51
N HIS A 6 -74.51 -4.20 24.31
CA HIS A 6 -74.32 -3.32 23.17
C HIS A 6 -74.77 -3.94 21.85
N GLY A 7 -75.63 -3.20 21.14
CA GLY A 7 -75.82 -3.32 19.71
C GLY A 7 -74.53 -2.92 19.02
N GLU A 8 -73.59 -3.87 18.93
CA GLU A 8 -72.38 -3.69 18.16
C GLU A 8 -72.75 -3.74 16.68
N SER A 9 -72.93 -2.52 16.17
CA SER A 9 -73.07 -2.09 14.79
C SER A 9 -72.81 -3.19 13.75
N ARG A 10 -73.89 -3.71 13.17
CA ARG A 10 -73.87 -4.57 11.96
C ARG A 10 -73.06 -3.95 10.82
N ALA A 11 -72.90 -2.62 10.80
CA ALA A 11 -72.05 -1.95 9.82
C ALA A 11 -70.57 -2.33 9.99
N ALA A 12 -70.01 -2.40 11.20
CA ALA A 12 -68.60 -2.76 11.38
C ALA A 12 -68.29 -4.19 10.89
N SER A 13 -69.24 -5.12 11.07
CA SER A 13 -69.12 -6.50 10.58
C SER A 13 -69.12 -6.59 9.06
N TRP A 14 -69.93 -5.77 8.38
CA TRP A 14 -70.03 -5.81 6.91
C TRP A 14 -68.77 -5.28 6.24
N TRP A 15 -68.12 -4.26 6.81
CA TRP A 15 -66.87 -3.71 6.27
C TRP A 15 -65.69 -4.67 6.48
N ARG A 16 -65.68 -5.45 7.57
CA ARG A 16 -64.69 -6.52 7.76
C ARG A 16 -64.83 -7.65 6.75
N ILE A 17 -66.06 -8.06 6.45
CA ILE A 17 -66.33 -9.12 5.46
C ILE A 17 -66.00 -8.62 4.05
N LEU A 18 -66.38 -7.39 3.70
CA LEU A 18 -66.00 -6.80 2.41
C LEU A 18 -64.48 -6.69 2.26
N GLY A 19 -63.78 -6.25 3.30
CA GLY A 19 -62.32 -6.16 3.33
C GLY A 19 -61.64 -7.52 3.20
N ALA A 20 -62.15 -8.54 3.89
CA ALA A 20 -61.64 -9.91 3.78
C ALA A 20 -61.92 -10.52 2.41
N CYS A 21 -63.10 -10.29 1.83
CA CYS A 21 -63.44 -10.72 0.47
C CYS A 21 -62.61 -9.99 -0.58
N LEU A 22 -62.32 -8.69 -0.41
CA LEU A 22 -61.44 -7.94 -1.29
C LEU A 22 -60.01 -8.44 -1.22
N LEU A 23 -59.48 -8.68 -0.01
CA LEU A 23 -58.15 -9.28 0.15
C LEU A 23 -58.11 -10.70 -0.42
N ALA A 24 -59.11 -11.54 -0.18
CA ALA A 24 -59.21 -12.88 -0.74
C ALA A 24 -59.32 -12.84 -2.27
N ALA A 25 -60.10 -11.92 -2.84
CA ALA A 25 -60.17 -11.71 -4.28
C ALA A 25 -58.84 -11.22 -4.85
N VAL A 26 -58.12 -10.33 -4.17
CA VAL A 26 -56.78 -9.88 -4.58
C VAL A 26 -55.76 -11.01 -4.48
N PHE A 27 -55.79 -11.83 -3.43
CA PHE A 27 -54.93 -13.02 -3.30
C PHE A 27 -55.29 -14.10 -4.33
N LEU A 28 -56.56 -14.30 -4.65
CA LEU A 28 -57.00 -15.21 -5.70
C LEU A 28 -56.61 -14.69 -7.09
N LEU A 29 -56.73 -13.38 -7.35
CA LEU A 29 -56.30 -12.74 -8.60
C LEU A 29 -54.77 -12.76 -8.76
N ALA A 30 -54.03 -12.59 -7.66
CA ALA A 30 -52.57 -12.69 -7.65
C ALA A 30 -52.08 -14.14 -7.75
N ALA A 31 -52.82 -15.10 -7.19
CA ALA A 31 -52.54 -16.53 -7.33
C ALA A 31 -53.00 -17.09 -8.69
N SER A 32 -53.96 -16.43 -9.36
CA SER A 32 -54.47 -16.83 -10.68
C SER A 32 -53.81 -16.10 -11.85
N SER A 33 -52.76 -15.30 -11.63
CA SER A 33 -51.96 -14.83 -12.75
C SER A 33 -51.06 -15.98 -13.24
N ASP A 34 -51.67 -16.96 -13.90
CA ASP A 34 -51.04 -18.14 -14.52
C ASP A 34 -50.25 -17.72 -15.79
N ALA A 35 -49.28 -16.82 -15.64
CA ALA A 35 -48.54 -16.22 -16.75
C ALA A 35 -47.04 -16.11 -16.47
N CYS A 36 -46.22 -16.27 -17.50
CA CYS A 36 -44.79 -16.03 -17.42
C CYS A 36 -44.49 -14.52 -17.49
N VAL A 37 -43.64 -14.03 -16.60
CA VAL A 37 -43.02 -12.68 -16.70
C VAL A 37 -41.80 -12.78 -17.62
N LEU A 38 -41.34 -11.67 -18.22
CA LEU A 38 -40.16 -11.65 -19.09
C LEU A 38 -38.93 -12.35 -18.44
N PRO A 39 -38.14 -13.14 -19.19
CA PRO A 39 -36.87 -13.69 -18.71
C PRO A 39 -35.91 -12.60 -18.20
N PRO A 40 -34.88 -12.97 -17.41
CA PRO A 40 -33.83 -12.04 -17.01
C PRO A 40 -33.23 -11.27 -18.19
N PRO A 41 -32.78 -10.02 -17.99
CA PRO A 41 -32.18 -9.24 -19.07
C PRO A 41 -30.89 -9.91 -19.56
N PHE A 42 -30.79 -10.11 -20.88
CA PHE A 42 -29.58 -10.59 -21.54
C PHE A 42 -28.61 -9.44 -21.81
N GLU A 43 -27.31 -9.73 -21.89
CA GLU A 43 -26.30 -8.71 -22.21
C GLU A 43 -26.38 -8.34 -23.70
N ALA A 44 -26.47 -9.35 -24.58
CA ALA A 44 -26.35 -9.18 -26.03
C ALA A 44 -27.67 -9.09 -26.81
N MET A 45 -28.82 -9.44 -26.22
CA MET A 45 -30.13 -9.43 -26.89
C MET A 45 -31.25 -8.77 -26.09
N GLU A 46 -32.31 -8.37 -26.78
CA GLU A 46 -33.50 -7.72 -26.23
C GLU A 46 -34.78 -8.26 -26.87
N PRO A 47 -35.91 -8.31 -26.13
CA PRO A 47 -37.18 -8.81 -26.66
C PRO A 47 -37.79 -7.85 -27.68
N ILE A 48 -38.43 -8.39 -28.71
CA ILE A 48 -39.20 -7.64 -29.70
C ILE A 48 -40.63 -7.48 -29.16
N ASN A 49 -41.10 -6.23 -29.04
CA ASN A 49 -42.45 -5.90 -28.57
C ASN A 49 -42.83 -6.58 -27.23
N PRO A 50 -42.11 -6.28 -26.13
CA PRO A 50 -42.31 -6.98 -24.86
C PRO A 50 -43.71 -6.73 -24.28
N LYS A 51 -44.39 -7.80 -23.84
CA LYS A 51 -45.61 -7.74 -23.03
C LYS A 51 -45.27 -7.77 -21.53
N PRO A 52 -46.15 -7.21 -20.66
CA PRO A 52 -45.98 -7.31 -19.21
C PRO A 52 -46.12 -8.76 -18.68
N TYR A 53 -46.90 -9.59 -19.36
CA TYR A 53 -47.11 -11.01 -19.03
C TYR A 53 -47.38 -11.81 -20.31
N TYR A 54 -47.09 -13.11 -20.28
CA TYR A 54 -47.26 -14.05 -21.38
C TYR A 54 -48.03 -15.28 -20.91
N GLU A 55 -49.06 -15.66 -21.64
CA GLU A 55 -49.84 -16.87 -21.33
C GLU A 55 -49.04 -18.14 -21.68
N ILE A 56 -49.40 -19.27 -21.07
CA ILE A 56 -48.76 -20.56 -21.32
C ILE A 56 -48.82 -20.91 -22.82
N GLY A 57 -47.66 -21.21 -23.41
CA GLY A 57 -47.50 -21.49 -24.84
C GLY A 57 -47.25 -20.26 -25.72
N GLU A 58 -47.41 -19.04 -25.20
CA GLU A 58 -46.96 -17.84 -25.91
C GLU A 58 -45.44 -17.80 -26.04
N LYS A 59 -44.99 -17.06 -27.06
CA LYS A 59 -43.59 -16.94 -27.43
C LYS A 59 -43.18 -15.48 -27.44
N VAL A 60 -41.97 -15.21 -26.96
CA VAL A 60 -41.31 -13.91 -27.10
C VAL A 60 -40.10 -14.08 -28.01
N GLU A 61 -40.08 -13.31 -29.09
CA GLU A 61 -38.96 -13.26 -30.03
C GLU A 61 -37.94 -12.23 -29.56
N TYR A 62 -36.66 -12.55 -29.75
CA TYR A 62 -35.53 -11.69 -29.40
C TYR A 62 -34.81 -11.19 -30.64
N ARG A 63 -34.23 -10.00 -30.54
CA ARG A 63 -33.25 -9.47 -31.49
C ARG A 63 -31.96 -9.12 -30.77
N CYS A 64 -30.84 -9.19 -31.48
CA CYS A 64 -29.57 -8.73 -30.92
C CYS A 64 -29.60 -7.21 -30.72
N LYS A 65 -28.98 -6.74 -29.62
CA LYS A 65 -28.79 -5.32 -29.36
C LYS A 65 -27.85 -4.69 -30.40
N LYS A 66 -27.83 -3.36 -30.45
CA LYS A 66 -26.87 -2.61 -31.27
C LYS A 66 -25.44 -2.99 -30.88
N GLY A 67 -24.56 -3.11 -31.87
CA GLY A 67 -23.20 -3.61 -31.65
C GLY A 67 -23.07 -5.13 -31.63
N TYR A 68 -24.18 -5.88 -31.71
CA TYR A 68 -24.18 -7.34 -31.83
C TYR A 68 -24.70 -7.80 -33.19
N LEU A 69 -24.26 -8.98 -33.63
CA LEU A 69 -24.64 -9.63 -34.88
C LEU A 69 -25.33 -10.96 -34.57
N ARG A 70 -26.50 -11.18 -35.17
CA ARG A 70 -27.24 -12.42 -35.05
C ARG A 70 -26.53 -13.54 -35.81
N GLN A 71 -26.11 -14.58 -35.10
CA GLN A 71 -25.62 -15.80 -35.69
C GLN A 71 -26.80 -16.66 -36.20
N PRO A 72 -26.70 -17.23 -37.41
CA PRO A 72 -27.67 -18.22 -37.86
C PRO A 72 -27.60 -19.47 -36.97
N PHE A 73 -28.69 -20.24 -36.93
CA PHE A 73 -28.83 -21.52 -36.21
C PHE A 73 -29.03 -21.46 -34.68
N TYR A 74 -28.91 -20.29 -34.04
CA TYR A 74 -29.24 -20.13 -32.62
C TYR A 74 -30.72 -19.79 -32.41
N LEU A 75 -31.29 -20.32 -31.34
CA LEU A 75 -32.68 -20.07 -30.94
C LEU A 75 -32.82 -18.65 -30.38
N MET A 76 -33.67 -17.84 -31.00
CA MET A 76 -33.96 -16.45 -30.59
C MET A 76 -35.40 -16.29 -30.12
N VAL A 77 -35.98 -17.35 -29.56
CA VAL A 77 -37.39 -17.40 -29.16
C VAL A 77 -37.50 -18.14 -27.84
N ALA A 78 -38.03 -17.49 -26.81
CA ALA A 78 -38.40 -18.15 -25.56
C ALA A 78 -39.88 -18.52 -25.60
N THR A 79 -40.23 -19.69 -25.07
CA THR A 79 -41.63 -20.17 -24.96
C THR A 79 -42.00 -20.34 -23.49
N CYS A 80 -43.16 -19.82 -23.09
CA CYS A 80 -43.67 -19.96 -21.73
C CYS A 80 -44.20 -21.39 -21.52
N GLU A 81 -43.59 -22.15 -20.61
CA GLU A 81 -43.94 -23.53 -20.29
C GLU A 81 -45.07 -23.62 -19.25
N LYS A 82 -45.67 -24.81 -19.14
CA LYS A 82 -46.78 -25.11 -18.22
C LYS A 82 -46.44 -24.89 -16.74
N ASN A 83 -45.15 -24.88 -16.39
CA ASN A 83 -44.67 -24.62 -15.04
C ASN A 83 -44.46 -23.10 -14.78
N HIS A 84 -44.95 -22.22 -15.65
CA HIS A 84 -44.73 -20.77 -15.61
C HIS A 84 -43.25 -20.36 -15.67
N SER A 85 -42.42 -21.20 -16.27
CA SER A 85 -41.02 -20.90 -16.56
C SER A 85 -40.77 -20.84 -18.06
N TRP A 86 -39.61 -20.32 -18.45
CA TRP A 86 -39.21 -20.27 -19.84
C TRP A 86 -38.33 -21.45 -20.19
N VAL A 87 -38.51 -22.00 -21.39
CA VAL A 87 -37.51 -22.89 -21.99
C VAL A 87 -36.14 -22.19 -21.91
N PRO A 88 -35.09 -22.84 -21.38
CA PRO A 88 -33.77 -22.24 -21.28
C PRO A 88 -33.28 -21.72 -22.63
N ILE A 89 -32.97 -20.42 -22.69
CA ILE A 89 -32.38 -19.75 -23.86
C ILE A 89 -31.10 -19.02 -23.46
N THR A 90 -30.17 -18.87 -24.40
CA THR A 90 -28.90 -18.16 -24.22
C THR A 90 -28.74 -17.05 -25.25
N ASP A 91 -27.94 -16.04 -24.94
CA ASP A 91 -27.62 -14.95 -25.87
C ASP A 91 -26.38 -15.23 -26.74
N ASP A 92 -25.90 -16.48 -26.76
CA ASP A 92 -24.77 -16.94 -27.61
C ASP A 92 -25.02 -16.69 -29.10
N GLY A 93 -26.29 -16.66 -29.52
CA GLY A 93 -26.69 -16.31 -30.88
C GLY A 93 -26.43 -14.85 -31.24
N CYS A 94 -25.96 -14.00 -30.32
CA CYS A 94 -25.66 -12.59 -30.54
C CYS A 94 -24.20 -12.30 -30.21
N ILE A 95 -23.32 -12.36 -31.21
CA ILE A 95 -21.89 -12.08 -31.03
C ILE A 95 -21.58 -10.59 -31.23
N LYS A 96 -20.55 -10.09 -30.54
CA LYS A 96 -20.08 -8.71 -30.74
C LYS A 96 -19.69 -8.49 -32.20
N LYS A 97 -20.13 -7.37 -32.78
CA LYS A 97 -19.65 -6.91 -34.08
C LYS A 97 -18.15 -6.63 -34.00
N GLN A 98 -17.47 -6.81 -35.12
CA GLN A 98 -16.02 -6.62 -35.22
C GLN A 98 -15.69 -5.40 -36.08
N CYS A 99 -14.69 -4.64 -35.64
CA CYS A 99 -14.09 -3.58 -36.41
C CYS A 99 -13.21 -4.13 -37.54
N THR A 100 -12.92 -3.27 -38.52
CA THR A 100 -12.08 -3.60 -39.68
C THR A 100 -10.67 -4.00 -39.25
N TYR A 101 -10.01 -4.86 -40.04
CA TYR A 101 -8.60 -5.16 -39.82
C TYR A 101 -7.78 -3.90 -40.14
N LEU A 102 -6.83 -3.58 -39.28
CA LEU A 102 -5.96 -2.42 -39.46
C LEU A 102 -4.63 -2.89 -40.02
N ASN A 103 -4.26 -2.36 -41.18
CA ASN A 103 -2.93 -2.60 -41.71
C ASN A 103 -1.90 -1.87 -40.82
N PRO A 104 -0.79 -2.53 -40.45
CA PRO A 104 0.30 -1.85 -39.78
C PRO A 104 0.79 -0.65 -40.61
N PRO A 105 1.11 0.50 -39.99
CA PRO A 105 1.71 1.61 -40.72
C PRO A 105 3.10 1.21 -41.25
N PRO A 106 3.58 1.84 -42.35
CA PRO A 106 4.95 1.63 -42.81
C PRO A 106 5.95 1.88 -41.68
N LYS A 107 6.90 0.96 -41.49
CA LYS A 107 7.86 1.01 -40.37
C LYS A 107 7.21 1.01 -38.98
N GLY A 108 6.01 0.47 -38.86
CA GLY A 108 5.35 0.25 -37.58
C GLY A 108 4.68 -1.11 -37.49
N ARG A 109 4.07 -1.35 -36.35
CA ARG A 109 3.39 -2.58 -35.96
C ARG A 109 2.06 -2.22 -35.29
N VAL A 110 1.11 -3.14 -35.37
CA VAL A 110 -0.16 -3.07 -34.66
C VAL A 110 -0.26 -4.26 -33.73
N GLU A 111 -0.59 -3.99 -32.47
CA GLU A 111 -0.73 -4.98 -31.41
C GLU A 111 -2.20 -4.98 -30.94
N TYR A 112 -2.87 -6.11 -31.10
CA TYR A 112 -4.26 -6.30 -30.65
C TYR A 112 -4.24 -6.77 -29.20
N ILE A 113 -4.55 -5.88 -28.25
CA ILE A 113 -4.41 -6.14 -26.80
C ILE A 113 -5.29 -7.33 -26.37
N ASN A 114 -6.51 -7.40 -26.89
CA ASN A 114 -7.47 -8.46 -26.59
C ASN A 114 -7.28 -9.70 -27.49
N GLY A 115 -6.39 -9.66 -28.48
CA GLY A 115 -6.25 -10.69 -29.53
C GLY A 115 -7.39 -10.72 -30.56
N THR A 116 -8.46 -9.96 -30.33
CA THR A 116 -9.63 -9.86 -31.20
C THR A 116 -9.85 -8.42 -31.71
N ARG A 117 -10.88 -8.23 -32.53
CA ARG A 117 -11.27 -6.94 -33.13
C ARG A 117 -12.73 -6.59 -32.82
N THR A 118 -13.26 -7.13 -31.73
CA THR A 118 -14.65 -6.98 -31.33
C THR A 118 -14.90 -5.64 -30.65
N TRP A 119 -16.17 -5.25 -30.58
CA TRP A 119 -16.59 -4.06 -29.85
C TRP A 119 -16.04 -4.01 -28.42
N GLY A 120 -15.38 -2.91 -28.08
CA GLY A 120 -14.70 -2.69 -26.81
C GLY A 120 -13.20 -3.06 -26.81
N ASP A 121 -12.70 -3.72 -27.86
CA ASP A 121 -11.27 -4.07 -27.96
C ASP A 121 -10.41 -2.85 -28.27
N ILE A 122 -9.14 -2.93 -27.85
CA ILE A 122 -8.15 -1.87 -28.02
C ILE A 122 -6.94 -2.39 -28.81
N VAL A 123 -6.42 -1.55 -29.69
CA VAL A 123 -5.16 -1.77 -30.42
C VAL A 123 -4.13 -0.74 -30.05
N HIS A 124 -2.87 -1.15 -30.04
CA HIS A 124 -1.73 -0.27 -29.82
C HIS A 124 -0.80 -0.28 -31.04
N PHE A 125 -0.30 0.90 -31.40
CA PHE A 125 0.65 1.08 -32.50
C PHE A 125 2.04 1.37 -31.96
N SER A 126 3.03 0.71 -32.52
CA SER A 126 4.44 0.93 -32.22
C SER A 126 5.23 1.15 -33.50
N CYS A 127 6.27 1.96 -33.45
CA CYS A 127 7.17 2.19 -34.58
C CYS A 127 8.49 1.46 -34.35
N VAL A 128 9.18 1.15 -35.44
CA VAL A 128 10.55 0.64 -35.37
C VAL A 128 11.50 1.71 -34.80
N GLU A 129 12.66 1.27 -34.34
CA GLU A 129 13.70 2.16 -33.81
C GLU A 129 14.08 3.25 -34.83
N GLY A 130 14.30 4.48 -34.34
CA GLY A 130 14.50 5.68 -35.16
C GLY A 130 13.21 6.31 -35.70
N PHE A 131 12.04 5.78 -35.35
CA PHE A 131 10.74 6.35 -35.71
C PHE A 131 9.86 6.55 -34.47
N TYR A 132 8.95 7.51 -34.53
CA TYR A 132 7.97 7.78 -33.47
C TYR A 132 6.55 7.79 -34.04
N VAL A 133 5.58 7.48 -33.18
CA VAL A 133 4.16 7.46 -33.55
C VAL A 133 3.65 8.90 -33.66
N SER A 134 3.21 9.27 -34.86
CA SER A 134 2.56 10.55 -35.17
C SER A 134 1.06 10.33 -35.31
N GLY A 135 0.29 10.88 -34.36
CA GLY A 135 -1.15 10.66 -34.23
C GLY A 135 -1.54 9.91 -32.96
N ILE A 136 -2.69 9.23 -33.00
CA ILE A 136 -3.22 8.48 -31.85
C ILE A 136 -2.56 7.10 -31.80
N ALA A 137 -1.79 6.82 -30.74
CA ALA A 137 -1.07 5.55 -30.60
C ALA A 137 -1.95 4.35 -30.20
N ALA A 138 -3.15 4.58 -29.69
CA ALA A 138 -4.09 3.51 -29.33
C ALA A 138 -5.50 3.82 -29.82
N LEU A 139 -6.11 2.87 -30.54
CA LEU A 139 -7.48 3.00 -31.03
C LEU A 139 -8.41 2.02 -30.32
N SER A 140 -9.63 2.45 -30.04
CA SER A 140 -10.71 1.62 -29.47
C SER A 140 -11.76 1.31 -30.53
N CYS A 141 -12.27 0.08 -30.52
CA CYS A 141 -13.39 -0.33 -31.36
C CYS A 141 -14.70 0.10 -30.70
N GLU A 142 -15.35 1.13 -31.24
CA GLU A 142 -16.50 1.81 -30.64
C GLU A 142 -17.77 1.64 -31.47
N LEU A 143 -18.93 1.81 -30.83
CA LEU A 143 -20.22 1.75 -31.49
C LEU A 143 -20.50 3.08 -32.22
N ARG A 144 -20.65 3.02 -33.54
CA ARG A 144 -21.01 4.17 -34.39
C ARG A 144 -22.31 3.86 -35.14
N GLY A 145 -23.41 4.41 -34.63
CA GLY A 145 -24.76 4.08 -35.11
C GLY A 145 -25.13 2.65 -34.72
N ASP A 146 -25.46 1.81 -35.71
CA ASP A 146 -25.75 0.39 -35.48
C ASP A 146 -24.54 -0.52 -35.70
N ASN A 147 -23.44 0.00 -36.27
CA ASN A 147 -22.20 -0.72 -36.57
C ASN A 147 -21.07 -0.31 -35.63
N VAL A 148 -19.92 -0.95 -35.77
CA VAL A 148 -18.72 -0.67 -34.97
C VAL A 148 -17.60 -0.18 -35.87
N ASP A 149 -16.82 0.78 -35.39
CA ASP A 149 -15.70 1.37 -36.12
C ASP A 149 -14.60 1.79 -35.14
N TRP A 150 -13.37 1.94 -35.64
CA TRP A 150 -12.29 2.46 -34.83
C TRP A 150 -12.50 3.95 -34.55
N ASN A 151 -12.17 4.38 -33.33
CA ASN A 151 -12.34 5.76 -32.89
C ASN A 151 -11.38 6.77 -33.56
N GLY A 152 -10.47 6.30 -34.41
CA GLY A 152 -9.51 7.13 -35.12
C GLY A 152 -8.93 6.42 -36.34
N ARG A 153 -7.97 7.09 -36.99
CA ARG A 153 -7.24 6.54 -38.14
C ARG A 153 -5.92 5.94 -37.69
N VAL A 154 -5.42 4.97 -38.44
CA VAL A 154 -4.07 4.41 -38.25
C VAL A 154 -3.03 5.55 -38.23
N PRO A 155 -2.20 5.67 -37.18
CA PRO A 155 -1.19 6.72 -37.09
C PRO A 155 -0.04 6.47 -38.08
N THR A 156 0.78 7.49 -38.31
CA THR A 156 1.98 7.37 -39.14
C THR A 156 3.22 7.16 -38.27
N CYS A 157 4.22 6.44 -38.79
CA CYS A 157 5.54 6.38 -38.18
C CYS A 157 6.46 7.37 -38.88
N GLU A 158 6.87 8.42 -38.15
CA GLU A 158 7.74 9.47 -38.67
C GLU A 158 9.16 9.35 -38.14
N LYS A 159 10.14 9.81 -38.92
CA LYS A 159 11.54 9.77 -38.50
C LYS A 159 11.76 10.61 -37.24
N VAL A 160 12.53 10.08 -36.31
CA VAL A 160 13.08 10.88 -35.21
C VAL A 160 14.10 11.86 -35.79
N LEU A 161 13.87 13.15 -35.52
CA LEU A 161 14.74 14.25 -35.91
C LEU A 161 14.90 15.19 -34.72
N CYS A 162 16.10 15.70 -34.52
CA CYS A 162 16.41 16.68 -33.49
C CYS A 162 16.90 17.99 -34.11
N SER A 163 16.43 19.10 -33.53
CA SER A 163 17.06 20.41 -33.75
C SER A 163 18.45 20.46 -33.09
N PRO A 164 19.35 21.37 -33.51
CA PRO A 164 20.68 21.47 -32.95
C PRO A 164 20.65 21.67 -31.44
N PRO A 165 21.58 21.05 -30.69
CA PRO A 165 21.55 21.11 -29.25
C PRO A 165 21.94 22.51 -28.74
N PRO A 166 21.60 22.85 -27.48
CA PRO A 166 21.83 24.20 -26.94
C PRO A 166 23.31 24.59 -26.96
N LYS A 167 23.60 25.83 -27.37
CA LYS A 167 24.93 26.41 -27.21
C LYS A 167 25.19 26.71 -25.74
N ILE A 168 26.42 26.50 -25.28
CA ILE A 168 26.83 26.71 -23.89
C ILE A 168 27.82 27.88 -23.81
N GLN A 169 27.92 28.53 -22.65
CA GLN A 169 28.92 29.58 -22.45
C GLN A 169 30.31 28.98 -22.29
N ASN A 170 31.33 29.65 -22.84
CA ASN A 170 32.74 29.23 -22.79
C ASN A 170 32.96 27.79 -23.28
N GLY A 171 32.20 27.38 -24.28
CA GLY A 171 32.32 26.08 -24.89
C GLY A 171 31.63 26.00 -26.24
N LYS A 172 31.90 24.89 -26.93
CA LYS A 172 31.42 24.59 -28.27
C LYS A 172 31.16 23.10 -28.42
N TYR A 173 30.50 22.71 -29.49
CA TYR A 173 30.25 21.30 -29.82
C TYR A 173 30.58 21.01 -31.30
N THR A 174 30.84 19.74 -31.61
CA THR A 174 31.11 19.27 -32.98
C THR A 174 29.86 19.33 -33.87
N PHE A 175 30.00 19.52 -35.19
CA PHE A 175 28.87 19.60 -36.14
C PHE A 175 27.90 20.77 -35.87
N SER A 176 28.43 21.91 -35.42
CA SER A 176 27.62 23.11 -35.09
C SER A 176 26.93 23.78 -36.29
N ASP A 177 27.30 23.38 -37.50
CA ASP A 177 26.73 23.82 -38.78
C ASP A 177 25.50 22.98 -39.19
N VAL A 178 25.37 21.75 -38.68
CA VAL A 178 24.25 20.85 -38.95
C VAL A 178 22.97 21.39 -38.31
N GLN A 179 21.91 21.50 -39.11
CA GLN A 179 20.61 22.05 -38.68
C GLN A 179 19.59 20.99 -38.25
N VAL A 180 19.79 19.73 -38.64
CA VAL A 180 18.88 18.63 -38.35
C VAL A 180 19.72 17.39 -38.09
N PHE A 181 19.51 16.76 -36.94
CA PHE A 181 20.18 15.53 -36.54
C PHE A 181 19.21 14.36 -36.63
N GLU A 182 19.65 13.26 -37.24
CA GLU A 182 18.91 11.99 -37.26
C GLU A 182 19.10 11.21 -35.94
N TYR A 183 18.32 10.14 -35.76
CA TYR A 183 18.37 9.31 -34.56
C TYR A 183 19.78 8.77 -34.28
N PHE A 184 20.19 8.84 -33.01
CA PHE A 184 21.54 8.50 -32.51
C PHE A 184 22.71 9.32 -33.05
N GLU A 185 22.50 10.29 -33.95
CA GLU A 185 23.56 11.23 -34.27
C GLU A 185 23.93 12.04 -33.02
N ALA A 186 25.23 12.27 -32.85
CA ALA A 186 25.80 12.77 -31.62
C ALA A 186 26.73 13.95 -31.85
N VAL A 187 26.77 14.83 -30.85
CA VAL A 187 27.74 15.92 -30.76
C VAL A 187 28.58 15.77 -29.51
N THR A 188 29.82 16.20 -29.59
CA THR A 188 30.75 16.24 -28.45
C THR A 188 31.01 17.68 -28.06
N TYR A 189 30.70 18.03 -26.82
CA TYR A 189 30.98 19.32 -26.22
C TYR A 189 32.41 19.42 -25.74
N SER A 190 32.96 20.64 -25.79
CA SER A 190 34.29 20.97 -25.30
C SER A 190 34.29 22.39 -24.73
N CYS A 191 35.05 22.61 -23.65
CA CYS A 191 35.22 23.95 -23.10
C CYS A 191 36.32 24.71 -23.83
N ASP A 192 36.13 26.02 -23.95
CA ASP A 192 37.12 26.91 -24.55
C ASP A 192 38.36 27.02 -23.68
N ALA A 193 39.51 27.25 -24.31
CA ALA A 193 40.74 27.57 -23.62
C ALA A 193 40.67 29.00 -23.08
N VAL A 194 40.85 29.17 -21.77
CA VAL A 194 40.87 30.48 -21.10
C VAL A 194 42.30 30.88 -20.76
N GLN A 195 42.61 32.18 -20.78
CA GLN A 195 43.93 32.73 -20.41
C GLN A 195 44.18 32.80 -18.89
N GLY A 196 43.20 32.38 -18.07
CA GLY A 196 43.31 32.40 -16.62
C GLY A 196 44.21 31.30 -16.05
N PRO A 197 44.56 31.37 -14.75
CA PRO A 197 45.36 30.35 -14.09
C PRO A 197 44.64 29.00 -13.97
N ASP A 198 43.31 29.05 -13.92
CA ASP A 198 42.46 27.88 -13.73
C ASP A 198 41.73 27.50 -15.03
N LYS A 199 41.87 26.24 -15.43
CA LYS A 199 41.21 25.65 -16.59
C LYS A 199 39.70 25.49 -16.34
N LEU A 200 38.90 25.66 -17.39
CA LEU A 200 37.49 25.29 -17.41
C LEU A 200 37.31 23.76 -17.41
N SER A 201 36.41 23.29 -16.57
CA SER A 201 35.97 21.90 -16.51
C SER A 201 34.59 21.77 -17.16
N LEU A 202 34.40 20.71 -17.94
CA LEU A 202 33.11 20.33 -18.50
C LEU A 202 32.33 19.54 -17.46
N VAL A 203 31.25 20.14 -16.95
CA VAL A 203 30.39 19.56 -15.92
C VAL A 203 29.09 19.08 -16.55
N GLY A 204 28.92 17.77 -16.64
CA GLY A 204 27.78 17.11 -17.28
C GLY A 204 28.25 16.06 -18.28
N ASN A 205 27.36 15.62 -19.15
CA ASN A 205 27.70 14.67 -20.21
C ASN A 205 28.36 15.43 -21.37
N GLU A 206 29.56 15.00 -21.75
CA GLU A 206 30.28 15.57 -22.91
C GLU A 206 29.64 15.20 -24.25
N VAL A 207 29.03 14.01 -24.36
CA VAL A 207 28.39 13.55 -25.59
C VAL A 207 26.88 13.57 -25.44
N LEU A 208 26.21 14.32 -26.33
CA LEU A 208 24.76 14.32 -26.47
C LEU A 208 24.39 13.65 -27.78
N TYR A 209 23.39 12.79 -27.79
CA TYR A 209 22.86 12.16 -29.00
C TYR A 209 21.35 12.33 -29.13
N CYS A 210 20.82 12.34 -30.36
CA CYS A 210 19.39 12.45 -30.60
C CYS A 210 18.68 11.17 -30.15
N ALA A 211 17.99 11.23 -29.00
CA ALA A 211 17.39 10.08 -28.33
C ALA A 211 15.90 9.91 -28.65
N GLY A 212 15.24 10.95 -29.16
CA GLY A 212 13.84 10.94 -29.56
C GLY A 212 13.52 12.21 -30.36
N HIS A 213 12.32 12.30 -30.92
CA HIS A 213 11.96 13.48 -31.72
C HIS A 213 12.10 14.76 -30.87
N GLN A 214 12.94 15.69 -31.33
CA GLN A 214 13.30 16.93 -30.62
C GLN A 214 13.87 16.73 -29.20
N LYS A 215 14.42 15.55 -28.91
CA LYS A 215 14.89 15.19 -27.58
C LYS A 215 16.31 14.63 -27.61
N TRP A 216 17.22 15.36 -26.98
CA TRP A 216 18.59 14.93 -26.73
C TRP A 216 18.67 14.00 -25.51
N SER A 217 19.70 13.15 -25.47
CA SER A 217 19.93 12.16 -24.41
C SER A 217 20.04 12.74 -23.00
N SER A 218 20.63 13.94 -22.88
CA SER A 218 20.75 14.67 -21.61
C SER A 218 20.72 16.18 -21.84
N ALA A 219 20.67 16.95 -20.74
CA ALA A 219 20.91 18.38 -20.79
C ALA A 219 22.35 18.69 -21.26
N ALA A 220 22.54 19.85 -21.87
CA ALA A 220 23.86 20.32 -22.28
C ALA A 220 24.77 20.55 -21.05
N PRO A 221 26.07 20.23 -21.14
CA PRO A 221 27.00 20.40 -20.02
C PRO A 221 27.34 21.88 -19.78
N GLU A 222 27.88 22.19 -18.61
CA GLU A 222 28.35 23.53 -18.26
C GLU A 222 29.88 23.60 -18.29
N CYS A 223 30.43 24.68 -18.84
CA CYS A 223 31.86 24.97 -18.76
C CYS A 223 32.14 26.00 -17.67
N LYS A 224 32.70 25.54 -16.54
CA LYS A 224 33.03 26.39 -15.40
C LYS A 224 34.33 25.96 -14.72
N VAL A 225 34.94 26.88 -13.98
CA VAL A 225 36.10 26.54 -13.16
C VAL A 225 35.62 25.65 -12.02
N VAL A 226 36.16 24.43 -11.97
CA VAL A 226 36.02 23.52 -10.84
C VAL A 226 37.40 23.25 -10.29
N LYS A 227 37.68 23.66 -9.06
CA LYS A 227 38.98 23.52 -8.41
C LYS A 227 38.80 23.13 -6.95
N CYS A 228 39.16 21.90 -6.63
CA CYS A 228 39.13 21.40 -5.26
C CYS A 228 40.40 21.78 -4.49
N PRO A 229 40.30 22.01 -3.18
CA PRO A 229 41.47 22.28 -2.33
C PRO A 229 42.38 21.04 -2.27
N LEU A 230 43.69 21.24 -2.01
CA LEU A 230 44.63 20.15 -1.78
C LEU A 230 44.11 19.23 -0.64
N PRO A 231 43.83 17.95 -0.90
CA PRO A 231 43.24 17.09 0.10
C PRO A 231 44.32 16.56 1.04
N VAL A 232 44.19 16.86 2.33
CA VAL A 232 45.15 16.49 3.37
C VAL A 232 44.50 15.52 4.35
N VAL A 233 45.10 14.34 4.51
CA VAL A 233 44.69 13.34 5.50
C VAL A 233 45.74 13.27 6.60
N LYS A 234 45.38 13.69 7.82
CA LYS A 234 46.28 13.55 8.99
C LYS A 234 46.58 12.08 9.23
N ASN A 235 47.84 11.74 9.53
CA ASN A 235 48.32 10.36 9.69
C ASN A 235 48.10 9.46 8.47
N GLY A 236 47.95 10.07 7.29
CA GLY A 236 47.91 9.38 6.01
C GLY A 236 48.86 10.03 5.02
N LYS A 237 49.09 9.33 3.92
CA LYS A 237 49.85 9.81 2.77
C LYS A 237 49.03 9.61 1.50
N GLN A 238 49.19 10.52 0.56
CA GLN A 238 48.64 10.35 -0.78
C GLN A 238 49.47 9.32 -1.55
N ILE A 239 48.80 8.35 -2.18
CA ILE A 239 49.47 7.28 -2.94
C ILE A 239 49.17 7.34 -4.45
N SER A 240 48.09 8.02 -4.85
CA SER A 240 47.75 8.22 -6.26
C SER A 240 47.15 9.60 -6.51
N GLY A 241 47.16 10.04 -7.77
CA GLY A 241 46.70 11.37 -8.17
C GLY A 241 47.59 12.50 -7.66
N LEU A 242 48.90 12.26 -7.50
CA LEU A 242 49.85 13.24 -6.94
C LEU A 242 49.84 14.54 -7.74
N GLY A 243 49.57 15.66 -7.08
CA GLY A 243 49.45 16.98 -7.72
C GLY A 243 49.21 18.09 -6.69
N GLN A 244 49.30 19.34 -7.16
CA GLN A 244 49.01 20.54 -6.35
C GLN A 244 47.67 21.18 -6.71
N THR A 245 47.13 20.86 -7.89
CA THR A 245 45.87 21.40 -8.42
C THR A 245 44.96 20.26 -8.87
N PHE A 246 43.70 20.31 -8.43
CA PHE A 246 42.72 19.25 -8.67
C PHE A 246 41.47 19.84 -9.30
N PHE A 247 41.21 19.45 -10.54
CA PHE A 247 40.03 19.86 -11.29
C PHE A 247 38.91 18.82 -11.19
N TYR A 248 37.77 19.08 -11.82
CA TYR A 248 36.62 18.17 -11.84
C TYR A 248 37.03 16.73 -12.18
N GLN A 249 36.46 15.76 -11.45
CA GLN A 249 36.74 14.32 -11.56
C GLN A 249 38.18 13.87 -11.23
N ALA A 250 39.05 14.78 -10.79
CA ALA A 250 40.36 14.39 -10.26
C ALA A 250 40.17 13.39 -9.11
N THR A 251 40.86 12.25 -9.19
CA THR A 251 40.74 11.16 -8.24
C THR A 251 42.02 11.04 -7.43
N VAL A 252 41.89 11.06 -6.10
CA VAL A 252 43.01 10.96 -5.16
C VAL A 252 42.78 9.79 -4.24
N THR A 253 43.79 8.94 -4.10
CA THR A 253 43.76 7.83 -3.14
C THR A 253 44.82 8.02 -2.07
N PHE A 254 44.43 7.70 -0.84
CA PHE A 254 45.27 7.80 0.34
C PHE A 254 45.64 6.42 0.87
N GLN A 255 46.68 6.38 1.70
CA GLN A 255 47.04 5.26 2.55
C GLN A 255 47.34 5.80 3.96
N CYS A 256 46.69 5.24 4.98
CA CYS A 256 47.05 5.56 6.36
C CYS A 256 48.46 5.05 6.70
N LEU A 257 49.13 5.76 7.61
CA LEU A 257 50.42 5.33 8.15
C LEU A 257 50.26 4.01 8.95
N PRO A 258 51.34 3.25 9.15
CA PRO A 258 51.31 2.05 9.97
C PRO A 258 50.72 2.30 11.37
N GLY A 259 49.79 1.44 11.80
CA GLY A 259 49.07 1.59 13.08
C GLY A 259 47.80 2.47 13.03
N PHE A 260 47.45 2.96 11.84
CA PHE A 260 46.21 3.70 11.59
C PHE A 260 45.32 2.98 10.58
N TYR A 261 44.01 3.22 10.66
CA TYR A 261 43.03 2.70 9.72
C TYR A 261 42.08 3.81 9.24
N PHE A 262 41.46 3.62 8.07
CA PHE A 262 40.53 4.58 7.50
C PHE A 262 39.18 4.59 8.22
N ASN A 263 38.69 5.79 8.51
CA ASN A 263 37.29 6.09 8.72
C ASN A 263 36.76 6.83 7.48
N GLY A 264 35.98 6.14 6.63
CA GLY A 264 35.53 6.62 5.33
C GLY A 264 36.22 5.94 4.15
N SER A 265 36.04 6.51 2.95
CA SER A 265 36.62 5.99 1.71
C SER A 265 38.09 6.38 1.57
N SER A 266 38.96 5.43 1.22
CA SER A 266 40.37 5.71 0.90
C SER A 266 40.55 6.53 -0.38
N THR A 267 39.52 6.63 -1.21
CA THR A 267 39.54 7.31 -2.51
C THR A 267 38.46 8.40 -2.53
N VAL A 268 38.85 9.59 -2.99
CA VAL A 268 37.98 10.76 -3.15
C VAL A 268 38.07 11.32 -4.56
N VAL A 269 36.97 11.93 -5.02
CA VAL A 269 36.85 12.51 -6.37
C VAL A 269 36.41 13.96 -6.24
N CYS A 270 37.01 14.87 -7.02
CA CYS A 270 36.61 16.27 -7.03
C CYS A 270 35.24 16.45 -7.71
N GLY A 271 34.25 16.89 -6.95
CA GLY A 271 32.89 17.14 -7.39
C GLY A 271 32.71 18.47 -8.13
N SER A 272 31.54 18.67 -8.72
CA SER A 272 31.18 19.88 -9.47
C SER A 272 31.00 21.13 -8.61
N ASP A 273 30.93 20.97 -7.28
CA ASP A 273 30.77 22.01 -6.27
C ASP A 273 32.10 22.49 -5.65
N ASN A 274 33.24 22.12 -6.24
CA ASN A 274 34.59 22.37 -5.70
C ASN A 274 34.89 21.60 -4.40
N THR A 275 34.12 20.55 -4.08
CA THR A 275 34.34 19.73 -2.89
C THR A 275 34.69 18.28 -3.23
N TRP A 276 35.38 17.61 -2.30
CA TRP A 276 35.71 16.20 -2.42
C TRP A 276 34.51 15.31 -2.08
N LYS A 277 34.20 14.35 -2.95
CA LYS A 277 33.16 13.34 -2.77
C LYS A 277 33.74 11.90 -2.85
N PRO A 278 33.49 11.04 -1.85
CA PRO A 278 32.97 11.41 -0.53
C PRO A 278 33.93 12.37 0.19
N SER A 279 33.54 12.85 1.38
CA SER A 279 34.40 13.70 2.19
C SER A 279 35.75 13.05 2.47
N ILE A 280 36.79 13.88 2.64
CA ILE A 280 38.15 13.43 2.94
C ILE A 280 38.12 12.51 4.18
N PRO A 281 38.73 11.30 4.12
CA PRO A 281 38.68 10.34 5.22
C PRO A 281 39.60 10.74 6.38
N GLU A 282 39.35 10.16 7.54
CA GLU A 282 40.21 10.30 8.71
C GLU A 282 41.03 9.02 8.95
N CYS A 283 42.31 9.15 9.30
CA CYS A 283 43.11 8.03 9.78
C CYS A 283 43.06 7.99 11.30
N LEU A 284 42.34 7.00 11.84
CA LEU A 284 42.20 6.78 13.28
C LEU A 284 43.32 5.85 13.77
N LYS A 285 43.89 6.16 14.94
CA LYS A 285 44.91 5.33 15.57
C LYS A 285 44.26 4.09 16.17
N GLY A 286 44.75 2.90 15.83
CA GLY A 286 44.26 1.66 16.43
C GLY A 286 44.24 0.48 15.46
N PRO A 287 43.84 -0.70 15.94
CA PRO A 287 43.62 -1.85 15.10
C PRO A 287 42.41 -1.60 14.18
N LYS A 288 42.54 -1.98 12.91
CA LYS A 288 41.40 -1.98 11.97
C LYS A 288 40.28 -2.86 12.56
N PRO A 289 39.01 -2.41 12.60
CA PRO A 289 37.90 -3.28 12.97
C PRO A 289 37.87 -4.48 12.04
N THR A 290 38.12 -5.68 12.57
CA THR A 290 38.11 -6.94 11.80
C THR A 290 36.71 -7.52 11.63
N HIS A 291 35.73 -6.97 12.33
CA HIS A 291 34.36 -7.46 12.37
C HIS A 291 33.41 -6.29 12.09
N PRO A 292 32.31 -6.45 11.32
CA PRO A 292 31.20 -5.50 11.41
C PRO A 292 30.85 -5.44 12.89
N THR A 293 30.92 -4.27 13.52
CA THR A 293 30.72 -4.12 14.96
C THR A 293 29.53 -4.97 15.37
N LYS A 294 29.80 -6.09 16.06
CA LYS A 294 28.75 -6.85 16.71
C LYS A 294 28.01 -5.81 17.54
N PRO A 295 26.68 -5.65 17.41
CA PRO A 295 25.98 -4.64 18.18
C PRO A 295 26.38 -4.79 19.64
N PRO A 296 26.53 -3.67 20.37
CA PRO A 296 27.03 -3.72 21.73
C PRO A 296 26.23 -4.74 22.55
N VAL A 297 26.89 -5.42 23.49
CA VAL A 297 26.35 -6.64 24.12
C VAL A 297 24.94 -6.45 24.71
N TYR A 298 24.60 -5.25 25.17
CA TYR A 298 23.27 -4.88 25.65
C TYR A 298 22.14 -4.89 24.61
N ASN A 299 22.45 -4.95 23.31
CA ASN A 299 21.46 -5.13 22.24
C ASN A 299 21.07 -6.60 22.04
N TYR A 300 21.75 -7.55 22.69
CA TYR A 300 21.36 -8.95 22.65
C TYR A 300 20.22 -9.22 23.64
N PRO A 301 19.17 -9.97 23.25
CA PRO A 301 18.17 -10.43 24.19
C PRO A 301 18.83 -11.14 25.38
N GLY A 302 18.55 -10.68 26.60
CA GLY A 302 19.07 -11.28 27.84
C GLY A 302 20.24 -10.53 28.50
N TYR A 303 20.80 -9.47 27.89
CA TYR A 303 21.79 -8.61 28.55
C TYR A 303 21.17 -7.29 29.02
N PRO A 304 21.30 -6.92 30.30
CA PRO A 304 20.76 -5.67 30.83
C PRO A 304 21.50 -4.45 30.25
N ASN A 305 20.75 -3.38 29.96
CA ASN A 305 21.30 -2.15 29.45
C ASN A 305 21.99 -1.37 30.57
N PRO A 306 23.23 -0.86 30.42
CA PRO A 306 23.90 -0.07 31.46
C PRO A 306 23.16 1.20 31.88
N ARG A 307 22.24 1.70 31.03
CA ARG A 307 21.36 2.84 31.35
C ARG A 307 20.12 2.45 32.15
N GLU A 308 19.78 1.17 32.18
CA GLU A 308 18.78 0.64 33.11
C GLU A 308 19.49 0.45 34.45
N GLY A 309 19.71 1.57 35.14
CA GLY A 309 20.10 1.52 36.54
C GLY A 309 19.06 0.70 37.31
N ILE A 310 19.55 -0.17 38.19
CA ILE A 310 18.74 -1.04 39.08
C ILE A 310 17.71 -0.25 39.91
N PHE A 311 17.79 1.08 39.94
CA PHE A 311 16.90 1.96 40.70
C PHE A 311 15.92 2.78 39.86
N ASP A 312 15.89 2.66 38.53
CA ASP A 312 14.81 3.24 37.70
C ASP A 312 13.63 2.27 37.56
N GLN A 313 13.38 1.48 38.61
CA GLN A 313 12.12 0.81 38.77
C GLN A 313 11.11 1.90 39.14
N GLU A 314 10.52 2.48 38.10
CA GLU A 314 9.33 3.31 38.15
C GLU A 314 8.33 2.64 39.10
N LEU A 315 8.41 3.00 40.37
CA LEU A 315 7.45 2.58 41.37
C LEU A 315 6.16 3.26 40.92
N ASN A 316 5.31 2.50 40.20
CA ASN A 316 4.11 3.00 39.56
C ASN A 316 3.47 4.03 40.50
N LEU A 317 3.16 5.23 39.99
CA LEU A 317 2.49 6.27 40.77
C LEU A 317 1.30 5.70 41.58
N TRP A 318 0.58 4.71 41.02
CA TRP A 318 -0.46 3.96 41.70
C TRP A 318 -0.01 3.13 42.92
N ILE A 319 1.18 2.51 42.90
CA ILE A 319 1.75 1.80 44.06
C ILE A 319 2.12 2.80 45.17
N ILE A 320 2.70 3.94 44.82
CA ILE A 320 2.99 5.02 45.78
C ILE A 320 1.69 5.53 46.42
N ILE A 321 0.67 5.81 45.60
CA ILE A 321 -0.66 6.23 46.06
C ILE A 321 -1.29 5.16 46.97
N LEU A 322 -1.18 3.88 46.61
CA LEU A 322 -1.69 2.76 47.40
C LEU A 322 -1.01 2.68 48.78
N LEU A 323 0.32 2.78 48.84
CA LEU A 323 1.07 2.78 50.11
C LEU A 323 0.66 3.95 51.02
N ILE A 324 0.47 5.13 50.45
CA ILE A 324 0.00 6.31 51.19
C ILE A 324 -1.43 6.08 51.72
N LEU A 325 -2.34 5.54 50.91
CA LEU A 325 -3.70 5.23 51.34
C LEU A 325 -3.73 4.21 52.49
N ILE A 326 -2.92 3.15 52.43
CA ILE A 326 -2.85 2.14 53.49
C ILE A 326 -2.34 2.78 54.80
N ALA A 327 -1.34 3.65 54.72
CA ALA A 327 -0.81 4.37 55.89
C ALA A 327 -1.85 5.32 56.50
N VAL A 328 -2.61 6.06 55.68
CA VAL A 328 -3.67 6.96 56.14
C VAL A 328 -4.83 6.18 56.79
N VAL A 329 -5.26 5.07 56.19
CA VAL A 329 -6.29 4.20 56.77
C VAL A 329 -5.79 3.58 58.07
N GLY A 330 -4.55 3.11 58.12
CA GLY A 330 -3.92 2.58 59.34
C GLY A 330 -3.90 3.62 60.47
N LEU A 331 -3.48 4.85 60.19
CA LEU A 331 -3.51 5.96 61.15
C LEU A 331 -4.94 6.29 61.60
N ALA A 332 -5.91 6.34 60.69
CA ALA A 332 -7.30 6.60 61.03
C ALA A 332 -7.87 5.50 61.96
N LEU A 333 -7.56 4.23 61.69
CA LEU A 333 -7.97 3.11 62.55
C LEU A 333 -7.31 3.15 63.93
N ILE A 334 -6.03 3.52 64.01
CA ILE A 334 -5.32 3.71 65.29
C ILE A 334 -5.96 4.86 66.09
N LEU A 335 -6.26 5.98 65.44
CA LEU A 335 -6.92 7.12 66.08
C LEU A 335 -8.34 6.76 66.54
N LEU A 336 -9.11 6.01 65.75
CA LEU A 336 -10.43 5.51 66.15
C LEU A 336 -10.35 4.54 67.33
N CYS A 337 -9.35 3.66 67.36
CA CYS A 337 -9.11 2.76 68.50
C CYS A 337 -8.71 3.56 69.76
N ALA A 338 -7.85 4.56 69.62
CA ALA A 338 -7.48 5.45 70.71
C ALA A 338 -8.70 6.21 71.26
N CYS A 339 -9.53 6.80 70.38
CA CYS A 339 -10.78 7.46 70.77
C CYS A 339 -11.72 6.50 71.52
N ARG A 340 -11.95 5.29 71.01
CA ARG A 340 -12.79 4.28 71.70
C ARG A 340 -12.20 3.83 73.04
N PHE A 341 -10.88 3.77 73.17
CA PHE A 341 -10.20 3.44 74.43
C PHE A 341 -10.38 4.56 75.48
N PHE A 342 -10.25 5.82 75.07
CA PHE A 342 -10.50 6.97 75.95
C PHE A 342 -11.97 7.08 76.35
N GLU A 343 -12.91 6.77 75.45
CA GLU A 343 -14.34 6.68 75.79
C GLU A 343 -14.64 5.53 76.77
N ARG A 344 -13.97 4.37 76.62
CA ARG A 344 -14.08 3.26 77.59
C ARG A 344 -13.55 3.63 78.96
N LYS A 345 -12.39 4.31 79.05
CA LYS A 345 -11.85 4.76 80.34
C LYS A 345 -12.75 5.79 81.04
N LYS A 346 -13.53 6.58 80.30
CA LYS A 346 -14.49 7.53 80.90
C LYS A 346 -15.74 6.85 81.46
N LYS A 347 -16.00 5.56 81.16
CA LYS A 347 -17.26 4.86 81.51
C LYS A 347 -17.10 3.63 82.42
N SER A 348 -16.00 3.47 83.15
CA SER A 348 -15.93 2.44 84.22
C SER A 348 -16.08 3.07 85.60
N PRO A 349 -17.29 3.03 86.20
CA PRO A 349 -17.50 3.36 87.60
C PRO A 349 -17.05 2.21 88.50
N GLU A 350 -16.43 2.60 89.60
CA GLU A 350 -16.22 1.88 90.85
C GLU A 350 -17.42 1.00 91.22
N LYS A 351 -17.23 -0.33 91.29
CA LYS A 351 -18.12 -1.25 92.03
C LYS A 351 -17.46 -2.62 92.28
N VAL A 352 -17.05 -2.76 93.54
CA VAL A 352 -17.27 -3.88 94.47
C VAL A 352 -16.96 -5.31 94.02
N MET A 353 -15.96 -5.86 94.72
CA MET A 353 -15.49 -7.22 94.86
C MET A 353 -16.57 -8.19 95.40
N PRO A 354 -16.65 -9.42 94.88
CA PRO A 354 -17.02 -10.58 95.68
C PRO A 354 -15.84 -11.55 95.83
N ALA A 355 -15.94 -12.35 96.89
CA ALA A 355 -14.92 -13.17 97.49
C ALA A 355 -15.00 -14.65 97.07
N ILE A 356 -13.85 -15.33 97.13
CA ILE A 356 -13.59 -16.73 97.56
C ILE A 356 -14.28 -17.90 96.81
N GLN A 357 -13.48 -18.80 96.23
CA GLN A 357 -13.33 -20.21 96.67
C GLN A 357 -12.19 -20.91 95.90
N ILE A 358 -11.57 -21.86 96.60
CA ILE A 358 -10.33 -22.61 96.33
C ILE A 358 -10.70 -24.00 95.79
N SER A 359 -9.91 -24.57 94.88
CA SER A 359 -9.60 -26.02 94.90
C SER A 359 -8.43 -26.35 93.97
N ASP A 360 -7.56 -27.18 94.54
CA ASP A 360 -6.25 -27.64 94.08
C ASP A 360 -6.29 -28.77 93.03
N HIS A 361 -5.15 -28.93 92.35
CA HIS A 361 -4.41 -30.18 92.00
C HIS A 361 -3.67 -30.01 90.65
N MET A 362 -2.36 -29.73 90.67
CA MET A 362 -1.22 -30.68 90.61
C MET A 362 -1.18 -31.53 89.32
N VAL A 363 -0.28 -31.27 88.36
CA VAL A 363 1.16 -31.64 88.31
C VAL A 363 1.37 -33.17 88.30
N ASN A 364 1.68 -33.75 87.13
CA ASN A 364 3.02 -34.30 86.83
C ASN A 364 3.10 -35.00 85.45
N ALA A 365 4.31 -34.92 84.90
CA ALA A 365 4.90 -35.66 83.77
C ALA A 365 5.07 -37.18 84.12
N PRO A 366 5.83 -38.06 83.40
CA PRO A 366 6.70 -37.87 82.23
C PRO A 366 6.77 -39.01 81.16
N ILE A 367 7.41 -38.65 80.04
CA ILE A 367 8.41 -39.33 79.19
C ILE A 367 8.85 -40.77 79.53
N LEU A 368 8.82 -41.68 78.53
CA LEU A 368 9.93 -42.51 77.97
C LEU A 368 9.33 -43.45 76.89
N MET A 369 9.73 -43.35 75.60
CA MET A 369 10.79 -44.13 74.91
C MET A 369 10.34 -45.52 74.36
N PRO A 370 11.04 -46.07 73.34
CA PRO A 370 10.42 -46.33 72.03
C PRO A 370 10.58 -47.77 71.54
N SER A 371 9.96 -48.11 70.40
CA SER A 371 10.47 -49.17 69.53
C SER A 371 9.91 -49.07 68.11
N THR A 372 10.84 -49.21 67.18
CA THR A 372 10.71 -49.52 65.75
C THR A 372 9.75 -50.69 65.44
N VAL A 373 9.20 -50.71 64.22
CA VAL A 373 9.34 -51.79 63.21
C VAL A 373 8.13 -51.90 62.25
N GLN A 374 8.49 -51.98 60.96
CA GLN A 374 7.84 -52.57 59.79
C GLN A 374 6.49 -52.07 59.23
N ASN A 375 6.68 -51.47 58.05
CA ASN A 375 5.87 -51.54 56.84
C ASN A 375 5.43 -52.99 56.47
N PRO A 376 4.21 -53.20 55.95
CA PRO A 376 3.96 -54.30 55.05
C PRO A 376 3.31 -53.89 53.71
N MET A 377 3.92 -54.44 52.66
CA MET A 377 3.32 -55.12 51.50
C MET A 377 2.15 -54.50 50.73
N LYS A 378 2.48 -54.23 49.47
CA LYS A 378 1.78 -54.67 48.24
C LYS A 378 0.67 -55.71 48.44
N ARG A 379 -0.44 -55.45 47.73
CA ARG A 379 -0.90 -56.37 46.70
C ARG A 379 -1.25 -55.58 45.44
#